data_AF-A0A1V0TJC1-F1
#
_entry.id   AF-A0A1V0TJC1-F1
#
_cell.length_a   1.000
_cell.length_b   1.000
_cell.length_c   1.000
_cell.angle_alpha   90.00
_cell.angle_beta   90.00
_cell.angle_gamma   90.00
#
_symmetry.space_group_name_H-M   'P 1'
#
loop_
_entity.id
_entity.type
_entity.pdbx_description
1 polymer ?
#
loop_
_entity_poly.entity_id
_entity_poly.type
_entity_poly.pdbx_seq_one_letter_code
_entity_poly.pdbx_strand_id
1 'polypeptide(L)'
;MSPSGTGAPAAPVARNAVAIKNFAFTPATLKVKVGTTVTWTNQDGDSHTVTSAGAGGPLHSAAMATHDTYSYTFTKPGTYAYLCTIHPFMTATVEVT
;
A
#
# COMPACT_ATOMS: atom_id res chain seq x y z
N MET A 1 31.88 -22.86 -24.58
CA MET A 1 31.63 -22.20 -23.29
C MET A 1 30.51 -21.20 -23.52
N SER A 2 29.31 -21.52 -23.06
CA SER A 2 28.12 -20.65 -23.16
C SER A 2 28.24 -19.49 -22.16
N PRO A 3 27.82 -18.26 -22.47
CA PRO A 3 27.58 -17.27 -21.45
C PRO A 3 26.18 -17.47 -20.85
N SER A 4 26.17 -17.51 -19.52
CA SER A 4 25.04 -17.59 -18.62
C SER A 4 24.03 -16.46 -18.81
N GLY A 5 22.76 -16.79 -18.59
CA GLY A 5 21.63 -15.87 -18.69
C GLY A 5 21.71 -14.70 -17.71
N THR A 6 21.18 -13.56 -18.14
CA THR A 6 21.11 -12.34 -17.33
C THR A 6 19.67 -11.82 -17.32
N GLY A 7 19.08 -11.88 -16.13
CA GLY A 7 18.02 -11.01 -15.61
C GLY A 7 16.71 -10.94 -16.41
N ALA A 8 15.67 -11.63 -15.92
CA ALA A 8 14.30 -11.23 -16.24
C ALA A 8 14.11 -9.76 -15.85
N PRO A 9 13.46 -8.92 -16.69
CA PRO A 9 13.18 -7.55 -16.33
C PRO A 9 12.36 -7.52 -15.04
N ALA A 10 12.76 -6.67 -14.09
CA ALA A 10 11.97 -6.43 -12.89
C ALA A 10 10.55 -6.02 -13.34
N ALA A 11 9.55 -6.80 -12.90
CA ALA A 11 8.16 -6.51 -13.23
C ALA A 11 7.86 -5.04 -12.88
N PRO A 12 7.09 -4.31 -13.71
CA PRO A 12 6.65 -2.98 -13.36
C PRO A 12 6.07 -3.03 -11.96
N VAL A 13 6.51 -2.15 -11.05
CA VAL A 13 5.90 -1.99 -9.72
C VAL A 13 4.40 -1.95 -9.97
N ALA A 14 3.68 -2.95 -9.46
CA ALA A 14 2.28 -3.13 -9.77
C ALA A 14 1.57 -1.80 -9.51
N ARG A 15 0.82 -1.29 -10.49
CA ARG A 15 0.20 0.06 -10.45
C ARG A 15 -0.78 0.25 -9.28
N ASN A 16 -1.01 -0.81 -8.50
CA ASN A 16 -1.97 -0.90 -7.40
C ASN A 16 -1.23 -1.28 -6.10
N ALA A 17 0.01 -0.85 -5.90
CA ALA A 17 0.80 -1.17 -4.72
C ALA A 17 1.24 0.09 -3.97
N VAL A 18 1.36 -0.03 -2.65
CA VAL A 18 1.88 1.00 -1.76
C VAL A 18 2.99 0.40 -0.91
N ALA A 19 4.20 0.96 -0.99
CA ALA A 19 5.27 0.63 -0.07
C ALA A 19 5.15 1.48 1.20
N ILE A 20 5.35 0.87 2.37
CA ILE A 20 5.60 1.59 3.62
C ILE A 20 7.11 1.61 3.81
N LYS A 21 7.72 2.79 3.65
CA LYS A 21 9.17 2.97 3.75
C LYS A 21 9.50 4.36 4.28
N ASN A 22 10.54 4.48 5.10
CA ASN A 22 10.99 5.71 5.75
C ASN A 22 9.86 6.42 6.49
N PHE A 23 9.02 5.68 7.21
CA PHE A 23 7.82 6.21 7.89
C PHE A 23 6.89 6.97 6.93
N ALA A 24 6.73 6.46 5.71
CA ALA A 24 5.82 7.04 4.72
C ALA A 24 5.13 5.97 3.87
N PHE A 25 3.90 6.26 3.45
CA PHE A 25 3.22 5.50 2.41
C PHE A 25 3.62 6.04 1.03
N THR A 26 4.11 5.16 0.16
CA THR A 26 4.59 5.53 -1.19
C THR A 26 3.87 4.72 -2.27
N PRO A 27 3.15 5.37 -3.20
CA PRO A 27 2.92 6.81 -3.28
C PRO A 27 1.97 7.31 -2.18
N ALA A 28 2.06 8.60 -1.83
CA ALA A 28 1.15 9.23 -0.88
C ALA A 28 -0.28 9.38 -1.43
N THR A 29 -0.42 9.41 -2.76
CA THR A 29 -1.71 9.33 -3.46
C THR A 29 -1.63 8.26 -4.53
N LEU A 30 -2.50 7.25 -4.42
CA LEU A 30 -2.63 6.19 -5.40
C LEU A 30 -3.97 6.32 -6.12
N LYS A 31 -3.96 6.33 -7.46
CA LYS A 31 -5.19 6.36 -8.27
C LYS A 31 -5.44 4.99 -8.88
N VAL A 32 -6.64 4.44 -8.67
CA VAL A 32 -7.03 3.12 -9.17
C VAL A 32 -8.46 3.13 -9.71
N LYS A 33 -8.83 2.10 -10.48
CA LYS A 33 -10.21 1.92 -10.93
C LYS A 33 -11.04 1.16 -9.90
N VAL A 34 -12.36 1.37 -9.89
CA VAL A 34 -13.29 0.47 -9.17
C VAL A 34 -13.01 -1.00 -9.51
N GLY A 35 -13.03 -1.86 -8.50
CA GLY A 35 -12.70 -3.29 -8.59
C GLY A 35 -11.21 -3.59 -8.38
N THR A 36 -10.37 -2.57 -8.19
CA THR A 36 -8.93 -2.77 -7.98
C THR A 36 -8.63 -3.24 -6.56
N THR A 37 -7.84 -4.30 -6.44
CA THR A 37 -7.14 -4.66 -5.20
C THR A 37 -5.85 -3.85 -5.08
N VAL A 38 -5.73 -3.10 -3.99
CA VAL A 38 -4.48 -2.43 -3.61
C VAL A 38 -3.78 -3.26 -2.54
N THR A 39 -2.46 -3.40 -2.67
CA THR A 39 -1.61 -4.09 -1.69
C THR A 39 -0.61 -3.13 -1.07
N TRP A 40 -0.59 -3.09 0.26
CA TRP A 40 0.42 -2.41 1.05
C TRP A 40 1.48 -3.42 1.49
N THR A 41 2.74 -3.05 1.42
CA THR A 41 3.86 -3.87 1.91
C THR A 41 4.69 -3.05 2.88
N ASN A 42 4.93 -3.58 4.07
CA ASN A 42 5.85 -2.96 5.01
C ASN A 42 7.30 -3.24 4.59
N GLN A 43 8.04 -2.21 4.21
CA GLN A 43 9.46 -2.30 3.86
C GLN A 43 10.35 -1.62 4.92
N ASP A 44 9.76 -1.10 5.99
CA ASP A 44 10.47 -0.58 7.16
C ASP A 44 10.75 -1.67 8.20
N GLY A 45 11.70 -1.38 9.10
CA GLY A 45 12.01 -2.22 10.25
C GLY A 45 10.94 -2.13 11.36
N ASP A 46 10.21 -1.02 11.42
CA ASP A 46 9.17 -0.75 12.39
C ASP A 46 7.82 -1.32 11.95
N SER A 47 6.93 -1.58 12.92
CA SER A 47 5.56 -2.00 12.61
C SER A 47 4.69 -0.82 12.18
N HIS A 48 3.82 -1.07 11.20
CA HIS A 48 2.88 -0.08 10.69
C HIS A 48 1.48 -0.65 10.52
N THR A 49 0.48 0.23 10.40
CA THR A 49 -0.90 -0.14 10.07
C THR A 49 -1.39 0.65 8.86
N VAL A 50 -2.44 0.15 8.23
CA VAL A 50 -3.22 0.84 7.20
C VAL A 50 -4.65 0.95 7.74
N THR A 51 -5.01 2.14 8.24
CA THR A 51 -6.28 2.38 8.91
C THR A 51 -6.97 3.60 8.32
N SER A 52 -8.28 3.50 8.05
CA SER A 52 -9.07 4.63 7.57
C SER A 52 -9.00 5.81 8.54
N ALA A 53 -8.81 7.03 8.03
CA ALA A 53 -8.69 8.22 8.88
C ALA A 53 -10.04 8.68 9.47
N GLY A 54 -11.16 8.31 8.83
CA GLY A 54 -12.51 8.60 9.30
C GLY A 54 -13.21 7.37 9.91
N ALA A 55 -14.18 7.63 10.80
CA ALA A 55 -15.02 6.58 11.37
C ALA A 55 -15.77 5.81 10.27
N GLY A 56 -15.79 4.48 10.38
CA GLY A 56 -16.51 3.60 9.46
C GLY A 56 -15.88 3.40 8.08
N GLY A 57 -14.64 3.90 7.86
CA GLY A 57 -13.92 3.62 6.63
C GLY A 57 -13.50 2.13 6.52
N PRO A 58 -13.27 1.62 5.30
CA PRO A 58 -13.13 0.19 5.07
C PRO A 58 -11.74 -0.39 5.39
N LEU A 59 -10.71 0.46 5.48
CA LEU A 59 -9.34 0.04 5.73
C LEU A 59 -9.11 -0.15 7.23
N HIS A 60 -8.71 -1.37 7.60
CA HIS A 60 -8.38 -1.77 8.96
C HIS A 60 -7.45 -2.99 8.92
N SER A 61 -6.14 -2.74 8.83
CA SER A 61 -5.14 -3.81 8.95
C SER A 61 -4.82 -4.12 10.41
N ALA A 62 -4.33 -5.33 10.67
CA ALA A 62 -3.52 -5.57 11.87
C ALA A 62 -2.20 -4.80 11.79
N ALA A 63 -1.44 -4.76 12.89
CA ALA A 63 -0.04 -4.31 12.84
C ALA A 63 0.75 -5.24 11.90
N MET A 64 1.42 -4.64 10.93
CA MET A 64 2.24 -5.30 9.92
C MET A 64 3.70 -5.21 10.35
N ALA A 65 4.35 -6.35 10.59
CA ALA A 65 5.80 -6.42 10.78
C ALA A 65 6.54 -6.18 9.45
N THR A 66 7.87 -6.14 9.48
CA THR A 66 8.68 -6.03 8.27
C THR A 66 8.34 -7.13 7.27
N HIS A 67 8.14 -6.74 6.01
CA HIS A 67 7.73 -7.57 4.87
C HIS A 67 6.29 -8.12 4.90
N ASP A 68 5.52 -7.85 5.96
CA ASP A 68 4.09 -8.17 5.95
C ASP A 68 3.34 -7.35 4.90
N THR A 69 2.19 -7.89 4.49
CA THR A 69 1.32 -7.25 3.51
C THR A 69 -0.12 -7.15 4.00
N TYR A 70 -0.81 -6.11 3.53
CA TYR A 70 -2.25 -5.94 3.68
C TYR A 70 -2.85 -5.67 2.30
N SER A 71 -4.02 -6.21 2.00
CA SER A 71 -4.69 -5.98 0.72
C SER A 71 -6.16 -5.64 0.91
N TYR A 72 -6.67 -4.74 0.08
CA TYR A 72 -8.08 -4.34 0.08
C TYR A 72 -8.58 -4.09 -1.34
N THR A 73 -9.76 -4.61 -1.68
CA THR A 73 -10.43 -4.39 -2.97
C THR A 73 -11.44 -3.26 -2.87
N PHE A 74 -11.22 -2.19 -3.61
CA PHE A 74 -12.13 -1.05 -3.62
C PHE A 74 -13.27 -1.26 -4.61
N THR A 75 -14.50 -1.39 -4.13
CA THR A 75 -15.68 -1.69 -4.96
C THR A 75 -16.61 -0.49 -5.17
N LYS A 76 -16.29 0.66 -4.58
CA LYS A 76 -17.06 1.90 -4.72
C LYS A 76 -16.11 3.03 -5.15
N PRO A 77 -16.55 3.95 -6.03
CA PRO A 77 -15.77 5.14 -6.34
C PRO A 77 -15.70 6.06 -5.11
N GLY A 78 -14.63 6.83 -5.00
CA GLY A 78 -14.44 7.79 -3.91
C GLY A 78 -12.98 8.00 -3.52
N THR A 79 -12.79 8.86 -2.53
CA THR A 79 -11.49 9.19 -1.95
C THR A 79 -11.37 8.55 -0.58
N TYR A 80 -10.36 7.70 -0.40
CA TYR A 80 -10.14 6.93 0.81
C TYR A 80 -8.87 7.42 1.51
N ALA A 81 -9.03 8.34 2.46
CA ALA A 81 -7.92 8.81 3.31
C ALA A 81 -7.63 7.79 4.43
N TYR A 82 -6.36 7.53 4.67
CA TYR A 82 -5.90 6.57 5.67
C TYR A 82 -4.60 7.01 6.34
N LEU A 83 -4.32 6.43 7.49
CA LEU A 83 -3.16 6.70 8.31
C LEU A 83 -2.59 5.43 8.95
N CYS A 84 -1.38 5.55 9.52
CA CYS A 84 -0.83 4.57 10.45
C CYS A 84 -1.22 4.96 11.88
N THR A 85 -1.89 4.09 12.61
CA THR A 85 -2.30 4.34 14.00
C THR A 85 -1.14 4.37 15.00
N ILE A 86 -0.02 3.71 14.68
CA ILE A 86 1.21 3.71 15.49
C ILE A 86 1.98 5.03 15.29
N HIS A 87 1.96 5.56 14.06
CA HIS A 87 2.66 6.76 13.64
C HIS A 87 1.68 7.71 12.94
N PRO A 88 0.81 8.44 13.66
CA PRO A 88 -0.34 9.14 13.08
C PRO A 88 -0.03 10.26 12.08
N PHE A 89 1.23 10.71 12.01
CA PHE A 89 1.70 11.65 10.98
C PHE A 89 1.82 11.00 9.60
N MET A 90 1.86 9.66 9.53
CA MET A 90 1.85 8.94 8.27
C MET A 90 0.43 8.93 7.72
N THR A 91 0.18 9.71 6.67
CA THR A 91 -1.13 9.79 6.01
C THR A 91 -0.98 9.61 4.51
N ALA A 92 -1.98 9.00 3.89
CA ALA A 92 -2.05 8.86 2.43
C ALA A 92 -3.49 8.69 1.96
N THR A 93 -3.68 8.59 0.65
CA THR A 93 -5.00 8.51 0.03
C THR A 93 -5.01 7.54 -1.15
N VAL A 94 -6.08 6.75 -1.25
CA VAL A 94 -6.45 6.06 -2.50
C VAL A 94 -7.62 6.78 -3.15
N GLU A 95 -7.47 7.21 -4.40
CA GLU A 95 -8.55 7.73 -5.23
C GLU A 95 -9.06 6.63 -6.15
N VAL A 96 -10.35 6.32 -6.06
CA VAL A 96 -11.01 5.27 -6.83
C VAL A 96 -11.99 5.90 -7.80
N THR A 97 -11.76 5.68 -9.09
CA THR A 97 -12.61 6.18 -10.20
C THR A 97 -13.31 5.06 -10.93
#